data_AF-A0A9N8E9Q1-F1
#
_entry.id   AF-A0A9N8E9Q1-F1
#
_cell.length_a   1.000
_cell.length_b   1.000
_cell.length_c   1.000
_cell.angle_alpha   90.00
_cell.angle_beta   90.00
_cell.angle_gamma   90.00
#
_symmetry.space_group_name_H-M   'P 1'
#
loop_
_entity.id
_entity.type
_entity.pdbx_description
1 polymer ?
#
loop_
_entity_poly.entity_id
_entity_poly.type
_entity_poly.pdbx_seq_one_letter_code
_entity_poly.pdbx_strand_id
1 'polypeptide(L)'
;MLEHVSEDDAAWSVPAATARPRSPCGGAYAYVSFLLKNEGWRDTLQQHQRPTTRSNPKDSLPPSLSSPLNLLAPTNNMVLRRHERIPPNIVAIAWISLCLLLLNTKAALGISRPFGLQTKNHLKIPSAIRLNLPLDLTSGSSSIAQFRGGAAWSDDDDEEEEEEDESETEDEEEEEDEEDSGVSNSTNGNSNSPANLIISTLKSVSKALMRGVTAAIQSLESDSDKDEDASIVGRVVQMVQSFWSAALNSGSNKKSDNPPSPSKPPKSTPKETVRTTTEPAATSSTTTPTSDFGTYLAQTYGVADGRTGDDNPVLGGSLNDALKVARANARLLLVLIPNKGKNDKKAVEGFLSSQVATMAKKKARKKGETGSFLLWGAKAGSSEATQAMKRFKVKPKNSKGEKIPILLVAYPAQGFSKGVLKIAPKVLAQHHCSPPPSADTMMEWLNDLRKRHAKQYDKMQLDRREAQLYQERKAGYQESVKSDVDRKIREKKEEEERIAKEKAEKERLAALEQRRKELLESLPEEPKAGNKDAMTLSIRLADGRSGKRRFAKETELSIVFNWVDASFQMERETVVLTTMNGKQTFNWEDTTDEKTLADAGLGRMVGFRVSENKPGDEKSGDEKEETAKEEA
;
A
#
# COMPACT_ATOMS: atom_id res chain seq x y z
N MET A 1 -6.80 9.55 -24.18
CA MET A 1 -7.58 10.45 -23.30
C MET A 1 -6.70 10.79 -22.11
N LEU A 2 -6.03 11.93 -22.18
CA LEU A 2 -5.26 12.55 -21.12
C LEU A 2 -5.78 13.99 -21.02
N GLU A 3 -5.94 14.51 -19.81
CA GLU A 3 -6.52 15.83 -19.60
C GLU A 3 -5.43 16.91 -19.67
N HIS A 4 -5.64 17.95 -20.47
CA HIS A 4 -4.81 19.15 -20.44
C HIS A 4 -4.98 19.85 -19.09
N VAL A 5 -3.87 20.09 -18.40
CA VAL A 5 -3.80 21.06 -17.31
C VAL A 5 -3.36 22.39 -17.90
N SER A 6 -4.19 23.43 -17.74
CA SER A 6 -3.84 24.81 -18.09
C SER A 6 -3.21 25.52 -16.90
N GLU A 7 -2.05 26.14 -17.10
CA GLU A 7 -1.45 27.06 -16.13
C GLU A 7 -2.03 28.47 -16.31
N ASP A 8 -2.58 29.06 -15.24
CA ASP A 8 -3.11 30.43 -15.22
C ASP A 8 -2.20 31.35 -14.38
N ASP A 9 -1.82 32.51 -14.93
CA ASP A 9 -0.92 33.48 -14.32
C ASP A 9 -1.53 34.20 -13.09
N ALA A 10 -0.97 33.96 -11.90
CA ALA A 10 -1.39 34.60 -10.65
C ALA A 10 -0.39 35.68 -10.17
N ALA A 11 -0.45 36.88 -10.77
CA ALA A 11 0.46 38.00 -10.44
C ALA A 11 0.24 38.57 -9.01
N TRP A 12 1.16 38.27 -8.09
CA TRP A 12 1.13 38.81 -6.71
C TRP A 12 1.68 40.25 -6.63
N SER A 13 0.83 41.19 -6.20
CA SER A 13 1.20 42.60 -6.01
C SER A 13 1.72 42.87 -4.60
N VAL A 14 2.87 43.54 -4.49
CA VAL A 14 3.51 43.89 -3.20
C VAL A 14 3.00 45.23 -2.65
N PRO A 15 2.42 45.29 -1.44
CA PRO A 15 2.03 46.56 -0.81
C PRO A 15 3.24 47.28 -0.19
N ALA A 16 3.28 48.61 -0.31
CA ALA A 16 4.43 49.43 0.08
C ALA A 16 4.57 49.66 1.60
N ALA A 17 5.80 49.85 2.06
CA ALA A 17 6.12 50.10 3.47
C ALA A 17 5.84 51.55 3.90
N THR A 18 4.88 51.77 4.80
CA THR A 18 4.62 53.07 5.42
C THR A 18 5.53 53.32 6.63
N ALA A 19 6.33 54.39 6.60
CA ALA A 19 7.21 54.79 7.69
C ALA A 19 6.45 55.28 8.94
N ARG A 20 7.12 55.24 10.11
CA ARG A 20 6.70 55.93 11.35
C ARG A 20 7.84 56.80 11.90
N PRO A 21 7.54 57.97 12.49
CA PRO A 21 8.56 58.95 12.89
C PRO A 21 9.25 58.62 14.23
N ARG A 22 10.46 59.16 14.40
CA ARG A 22 11.17 59.30 15.70
C ARG A 22 10.85 60.67 16.33
N SER A 23 10.70 60.75 17.66
CA SER A 23 10.94 61.92 18.56
C SER A 23 10.52 61.54 20.02
N PRO A 24 10.90 62.28 21.09
CA PRO A 24 12.25 62.14 21.66
C PRO A 24 12.30 62.05 23.21
N CYS A 25 13.52 61.82 23.72
CA CYS A 25 14.09 62.23 25.02
C CYS A 25 13.21 62.52 26.26
N GLY A 26 13.58 61.88 27.39
CA GLY A 26 13.62 62.54 28.71
C GLY A 26 12.87 61.82 29.85
N GLY A 27 13.50 61.75 31.03
CA GLY A 27 12.87 61.25 32.26
C GLY A 27 13.75 60.31 33.09
N ALA A 28 14.72 60.87 33.83
CA ALA A 28 15.49 60.12 34.82
C ALA A 28 14.90 60.33 36.23
N TYR A 29 14.83 59.27 37.03
CA TYR A 29 14.89 59.33 38.49
C TYR A 29 15.50 58.04 39.04
N ALA A 30 16.22 58.14 40.14
CA ALA A 30 16.88 57.03 40.82
C ALA A 30 16.45 56.96 42.29
N TYR A 31 16.57 55.79 42.90
CA TYR A 31 17.13 55.51 44.24
C TYR A 31 17.18 53.96 44.40
N VAL A 32 18.34 53.36 44.73
CA VAL A 32 18.78 52.95 46.10
C VAL A 32 17.93 51.81 46.70
N SER A 33 18.45 50.75 47.35
CA SER A 33 19.75 50.03 47.37
C SER A 33 19.60 48.83 48.33
N PHE A 34 20.19 47.66 48.06
CA PHE A 34 20.85 46.72 49.02
C PHE A 34 21.29 45.45 48.24
N LEU A 35 22.57 45.06 48.08
CA LEU A 35 23.63 44.63 49.02
C LEU A 35 23.51 43.19 49.56
N LEU A 36 24.21 42.25 48.88
CA LEU A 36 24.88 41.02 49.36
C LEU A 36 25.47 40.34 48.10
N LYS A 37 26.76 40.43 47.73
CA LYS A 37 28.07 40.39 48.41
C LYS A 37 28.55 38.97 48.76
N ASN A 38 29.39 38.40 47.88
CA ASN A 38 30.53 37.55 48.23
C ASN A 38 31.51 37.46 47.04
N GLU A 39 32.80 37.65 47.31
CA GLU A 39 33.94 37.50 46.39
C GLU A 39 35.14 36.92 47.17
N GLY A 40 36.13 36.38 46.45
CA GLY A 40 37.35 35.77 46.98
C GLY A 40 37.33 34.24 46.88
N TRP A 41 38.43 33.55 46.60
CA TRP A 41 39.84 33.93 46.81
C TRP A 41 40.70 34.06 45.54
N ARG A 42 42.01 34.34 45.71
CA ARG A 42 42.98 34.80 44.69
C ARG A 42 44.22 33.88 44.54
N ASP A 43 44.75 33.90 43.32
CA ASP A 43 46.17 34.05 42.89
C ASP A 43 47.35 33.45 43.72
N THR A 44 48.08 32.53 43.07
CA THR A 44 49.57 32.44 43.02
C THR A 44 49.93 31.78 41.66
N LEU A 45 50.71 32.40 40.74
CA LEU A 45 52.18 32.63 40.70
C LEU A 45 53.02 31.32 40.68
N GLN A 46 54.10 31.13 39.89
CA GLN A 46 54.71 31.75 38.68
C GLN A 46 55.85 30.78 38.21
N GLN A 47 56.59 30.83 37.07
CA GLN A 47 56.74 31.64 35.83
C GLN A 47 57.35 30.69 34.74
N HIS A 48 57.28 30.94 33.42
CA HIS A 48 58.37 31.46 32.54
C HIS A 48 57.87 31.40 31.06
N GLN A 49 57.92 32.48 30.26
CA GLN A 49 58.96 32.87 29.26
C GLN A 49 59.19 31.90 28.08
N ARG A 50 59.38 32.33 26.81
CA ARG A 50 59.27 33.64 26.11
C ARG A 50 59.10 33.41 24.56
N PRO A 51 58.87 34.44 23.70
CA PRO A 51 58.26 34.26 22.36
C PRO A 51 59.11 34.65 21.13
N THR A 52 58.59 34.30 19.94
CA THR A 52 58.65 35.07 18.67
C THR A 52 57.26 34.99 18.00
N THR A 53 56.55 35.99 17.45
CA THR A 53 56.81 37.19 16.60
C THR A 53 56.99 36.89 15.10
N ARG A 54 56.36 37.58 14.12
CA ARG A 54 55.25 38.59 14.07
C ARG A 54 55.02 38.99 12.58
N SER A 55 53.79 39.41 12.17
CA SER A 55 53.47 40.35 11.04
C SER A 55 53.87 39.98 9.58
N ASN A 56 53.32 40.57 8.49
CA ASN A 56 51.96 41.06 8.10
C ASN A 56 51.94 41.22 6.51
N PRO A 57 50.92 41.82 5.83
CA PRO A 57 50.66 41.59 4.39
C PRO A 57 50.98 42.78 3.45
N LYS A 58 50.31 42.85 2.27
CA LYS A 58 50.26 43.88 1.18
C LYS A 58 51.13 43.57 -0.05
N ASP A 59 50.84 44.00 -1.29
CA ASP A 59 49.64 44.59 -1.96
C ASP A 59 49.83 44.51 -3.52
N SER A 60 48.79 44.85 -4.30
CA SER A 60 48.80 45.46 -5.66
C SER A 60 48.94 44.63 -6.98
N LEU A 61 48.27 45.19 -8.02
CA LEU A 61 48.27 44.95 -9.48
C LEU A 61 49.10 46.11 -10.17
N PRO A 62 49.21 46.37 -11.52
CA PRO A 62 48.33 46.03 -12.66
C PRO A 62 49.06 45.68 -14.03
N PRO A 63 48.84 46.29 -15.24
CA PRO A 63 48.31 45.51 -16.38
C PRO A 63 48.93 45.71 -17.81
N SER A 64 48.54 44.86 -18.77
CA SER A 64 48.50 45.11 -20.24
C SER A 64 47.66 43.98 -20.91
N LEU A 65 46.78 44.17 -21.91
CA LEU A 65 46.82 44.84 -23.23
C LEU A 65 47.61 44.09 -24.32
N SER A 66 46.93 43.24 -25.10
CA SER A 66 46.89 43.31 -26.59
C SER A 66 46.11 42.15 -27.25
N SER A 67 45.67 42.37 -28.49
CA SER A 67 45.22 41.37 -29.48
C SER A 67 45.63 41.91 -30.85
N PRO A 68 45.86 41.07 -31.90
CA PRO A 68 44.75 40.77 -32.81
C PRO A 68 44.81 39.43 -33.58
N LEU A 69 43.65 39.06 -34.17
CA LEU A 69 43.41 38.41 -35.48
C LEU A 69 44.50 37.50 -36.12
N ASN A 70 44.13 36.25 -36.50
CA ASN A 70 43.83 35.92 -37.92
C ASN A 70 43.38 34.46 -38.21
N LEU A 71 42.54 34.34 -39.25
CA LEU A 71 42.31 33.25 -40.23
C LEU A 71 42.26 31.74 -39.88
N LEU A 72 41.05 31.17 -40.08
CA LEU A 72 40.68 30.13 -41.08
C LEU A 72 41.30 28.71 -41.12
N ALA A 73 40.40 27.78 -41.51
CA ALA A 73 40.57 26.41 -42.04
C ALA A 73 40.56 25.23 -41.02
N PRO A 74 39.85 24.11 -41.33
CA PRO A 74 39.61 23.02 -40.37
C PRO A 74 40.58 21.82 -40.52
N THR A 75 40.78 21.08 -39.44
CA THR A 75 41.35 19.72 -39.48
C THR A 75 40.48 18.74 -38.67
N ASN A 76 40.19 17.57 -39.26
CA ASN A 76 39.47 16.50 -38.57
C ASN A 76 40.34 15.91 -37.46
N ASN A 77 39.80 15.81 -36.24
CA ASN A 77 40.39 15.02 -35.16
C ASN A 77 39.30 14.25 -34.42
N MET A 78 39.29 12.92 -34.59
CA MET A 78 38.39 12.04 -33.85
C MET A 78 38.80 12.03 -32.38
N VAL A 79 37.96 12.58 -31.51
CA VAL A 79 38.15 12.48 -30.06
C VAL A 79 37.85 11.05 -29.61
N LEU A 80 38.90 10.22 -29.56
CA LEU A 80 38.88 8.96 -28.84
C LEU A 80 38.55 9.24 -27.37
N ARG A 81 37.31 8.98 -26.96
CA ARG A 81 36.89 9.06 -25.55
C ARG A 81 37.78 8.12 -24.74
N ARG A 82 38.47 8.67 -23.74
CA ARG A 82 39.21 7.86 -22.77
C ARG A 82 38.21 6.99 -22.02
N HIS A 83 38.44 5.67 -21.98
CA HIS A 83 37.72 4.82 -21.04
C HIS A 83 38.03 5.28 -19.61
N GLU A 84 36.98 5.63 -18.88
CA GLU A 84 37.08 5.86 -17.44
C GLU A 84 37.46 4.54 -16.76
N ARG A 85 38.44 4.58 -15.88
CA ARG A 85 38.85 3.40 -15.12
C ARG A 85 37.80 3.14 -14.03
N ILE A 86 37.01 2.08 -14.21
CA ILE A 86 36.12 1.58 -13.16
C ILE A 86 36.96 1.36 -11.89
N PRO A 87 36.60 1.93 -10.73
CA PRO A 87 37.37 1.77 -9.50
C PRO A 87 37.36 0.29 -9.06
N PRO A 88 38.48 -0.24 -8.54
CA PRO A 88 38.66 -1.69 -8.32
C PRO A 88 37.59 -2.30 -7.40
N ASN A 89 37.08 -1.52 -6.44
CA ASN A 89 36.05 -1.94 -5.50
C ASN A 89 34.74 -2.38 -6.20
N ILE A 90 34.37 -1.75 -7.32
CA ILE A 90 33.16 -2.16 -8.09
C ILE A 90 33.38 -3.51 -8.76
N VAL A 91 34.59 -3.77 -9.27
CA VAL A 91 34.95 -5.07 -9.86
C VAL A 91 34.94 -6.17 -8.80
N ALA A 92 35.42 -5.88 -7.58
CA ALA A 92 35.37 -6.81 -6.46
C ALA A 92 33.92 -7.16 -6.05
N ILE A 93 33.04 -6.14 -5.91
CA ILE A 93 31.61 -6.35 -5.57
C ILE A 93 30.89 -7.17 -6.64
N ALA A 94 31.18 -6.92 -7.93
CA ALA A 94 30.63 -7.71 -9.03
C ALA A 94 31.10 -9.18 -9.00
N TRP A 95 32.38 -9.43 -8.68
CA TRP A 95 32.92 -10.78 -8.51
C TRP A 95 32.32 -11.52 -7.31
N ILE A 96 32.18 -10.86 -6.15
CA ILE A 96 31.55 -11.44 -4.97
C ILE A 96 30.09 -11.81 -5.26
N SER A 97 29.35 -10.92 -5.93
CA SER A 97 27.97 -11.16 -6.35
C SER A 97 27.85 -12.35 -7.31
N LEU A 98 28.77 -12.47 -8.28
CA LEU A 98 28.81 -13.59 -9.22
C LEU A 98 29.16 -14.92 -8.51
N CYS A 99 30.11 -14.91 -7.56
CA CYS A 99 30.44 -16.08 -6.75
C CYS A 99 29.25 -16.55 -5.89
N LEU A 100 28.50 -15.63 -5.28
CA LEU A 100 27.29 -15.97 -4.52
C LEU A 100 26.19 -16.55 -5.42
N LEU A 101 26.02 -16.01 -6.63
CA LEU A 101 25.08 -16.56 -7.63
C LEU A 101 25.48 -17.98 -8.08
N LEU A 102 26.79 -18.22 -8.28
CA LEU A 102 27.34 -19.53 -8.63
C LEU A 102 27.29 -20.54 -7.47
N LEU A 103 27.32 -20.09 -6.21
CA LEU A 103 27.12 -20.96 -5.04
C LEU A 103 25.65 -21.38 -4.90
N ASN A 104 24.70 -20.44 -5.00
CA ASN A 104 23.27 -20.74 -4.90
C ASN A 104 22.78 -21.65 -6.05
N THR A 105 23.23 -21.43 -7.28
CA THR A 105 22.89 -22.32 -8.42
C THR A 105 23.49 -23.72 -8.27
N LYS A 106 24.62 -23.87 -7.58
CA LYS A 106 25.23 -25.18 -7.30
C LYS A 106 24.47 -25.97 -6.23
N ALA A 107 23.85 -25.29 -5.26
CA ALA A 107 22.92 -25.91 -4.31
C ALA A 107 21.61 -26.36 -4.99
N ALA A 108 21.07 -25.54 -5.89
CA ALA A 108 19.81 -25.83 -6.60
C ALA A 108 19.88 -27.02 -7.57
N LEU A 109 21.06 -27.38 -8.08
CA LEU A 109 21.20 -28.40 -9.14
C LEU A 109 21.31 -29.86 -8.65
N GLY A 110 21.37 -30.11 -7.34
CA GLY A 110 21.12 -31.46 -6.76
C GLY A 110 22.00 -32.62 -7.27
N ILE A 111 23.20 -32.36 -7.80
CA ILE A 111 24.02 -33.36 -8.52
C ILE A 111 24.71 -34.35 -7.56
N SER A 112 23.92 -35.26 -6.98
CA SER A 112 24.43 -36.46 -6.32
C SER A 112 24.96 -37.45 -7.37
N ARG A 113 26.24 -37.83 -7.25
CA ARG A 113 26.86 -38.84 -8.12
C ARG A 113 26.98 -40.20 -7.39
N PRO A 114 26.20 -41.22 -7.73
CA PRO A 114 26.41 -42.57 -7.21
C PRO A 114 27.58 -43.25 -7.92
N PHE A 115 28.61 -43.64 -7.17
CA PHE A 115 29.73 -44.44 -7.69
C PHE A 115 29.45 -45.94 -7.46
N GLY A 116 28.72 -46.56 -8.39
CA GLY A 116 28.30 -47.98 -8.28
C GLY A 116 29.18 -48.94 -9.07
N LEU A 117 30.03 -49.70 -8.39
CA LEU A 117 30.81 -50.80 -8.99
C LEU A 117 29.91 -52.03 -9.22
N GLN A 118 29.86 -52.54 -10.45
CA GLN A 118 29.28 -53.86 -10.72
C GLN A 118 30.29 -54.98 -10.52
N THR A 119 29.94 -55.96 -9.69
CA THR A 119 30.48 -57.33 -9.78
C THR A 119 29.34 -58.29 -10.13
N LYS A 120 29.66 -59.36 -10.87
CA LYS A 120 28.67 -60.32 -11.38
C LYS A 120 28.61 -61.54 -10.46
N ASN A 121 27.42 -62.12 -10.23
CA ASN A 121 27.06 -63.50 -10.64
C ASN A 121 25.92 -64.16 -9.82
N HIS A 122 25.10 -64.95 -10.54
CA HIS A 122 24.48 -66.22 -10.15
C HIS A 122 23.41 -66.34 -9.01
N LEU A 123 22.16 -66.47 -9.48
CA LEU A 123 21.30 -67.68 -9.37
C LEU A 123 20.43 -67.97 -8.11
N LYS A 124 19.29 -68.63 -8.37
CA LYS A 124 18.39 -69.43 -7.49
C LYS A 124 17.33 -68.75 -6.60
N ILE A 125 16.17 -68.52 -7.23
CA ILE A 125 14.81 -69.00 -6.84
C ILE A 125 14.85 -70.45 -6.25
N PRO A 126 13.98 -70.92 -5.30
CA PRO A 126 12.56 -70.53 -5.07
C PRO A 126 12.03 -70.40 -3.61
N SER A 127 10.71 -70.12 -3.53
CA SER A 127 9.69 -70.70 -2.63
C SER A 127 9.54 -70.31 -1.13
N ALA A 128 8.58 -69.40 -0.90
CA ALA A 128 7.26 -69.65 -0.26
C ALA A 128 7.14 -69.92 1.27
N ILE A 129 5.86 -69.88 1.73
CA ILE A 129 5.34 -70.07 3.10
C ILE A 129 5.60 -68.84 4.01
N ARG A 130 4.65 -67.96 4.39
CA ARG A 130 3.23 -68.01 4.86
C ARG A 130 3.14 -68.10 6.40
N LEU A 131 2.32 -67.22 6.99
CA LEU A 131 1.96 -67.10 8.43
C LEU A 131 3.03 -66.47 9.35
N ASN A 132 2.73 -65.87 10.51
CA ASN A 132 1.57 -65.07 11.00
C ASN A 132 1.93 -64.51 12.42
N LEU A 133 1.13 -63.58 12.99
CA LEU A 133 1.11 -63.20 14.43
C LEU A 133 2.40 -62.41 14.92
N PRO A 134 2.55 -62.00 16.21
CA PRO A 134 2.25 -60.60 16.56
C PRO A 134 3.16 -59.94 17.66
N LEU A 135 2.79 -58.72 18.07
CA LEU A 135 2.82 -58.12 19.43
C LEU A 135 4.12 -57.98 20.28
N ASP A 136 4.00 -57.01 21.20
CA ASP A 136 4.66 -56.82 22.49
C ASP A 136 6.15 -56.40 22.64
N LEU A 137 6.30 -55.11 23.00
CA LEU A 137 6.87 -54.62 24.27
C LEU A 137 8.16 -55.23 24.82
N THR A 138 9.22 -54.42 24.89
CA THR A 138 10.17 -54.22 26.02
C THR A 138 11.32 -53.30 25.51
N SER A 139 12.15 -52.61 26.29
CA SER A 139 12.06 -51.85 27.56
C SER A 139 13.53 -51.52 27.94
N GLY A 140 13.91 -50.24 28.01
CA GLY A 140 15.28 -49.82 28.38
C GLY A 140 16.36 -50.03 27.30
N SER A 141 17.59 -49.55 27.47
CA SER A 141 18.12 -48.62 28.50
C SER A 141 19.50 -48.05 28.09
N SER A 142 20.02 -47.12 28.90
CA SER A 142 21.45 -46.73 28.99
C SER A 142 22.12 -45.95 27.83
N SER A 143 22.24 -44.63 28.06
CA SER A 143 23.53 -43.91 28.16
C SER A 143 24.73 -44.34 27.30
N ILE A 144 25.11 -43.47 26.36
CA ILE A 144 26.47 -43.24 25.83
C ILE A 144 26.71 -41.73 25.99
N ALA A 145 27.61 -41.26 26.85
CA ALA A 145 29.07 -41.38 26.88
C ALA A 145 29.78 -40.41 25.92
N GLN A 146 30.64 -39.57 26.49
CA GLN A 146 31.33 -38.45 25.83
C GLN A 146 32.38 -38.94 24.83
N PHE A 147 32.69 -38.13 23.81
CA PHE A 147 33.95 -38.24 23.09
C PHE A 147 34.59 -36.86 22.88
N ARG A 148 35.92 -36.78 23.04
CA ARG A 148 36.72 -35.56 22.90
C ARG A 148 37.37 -35.48 21.51
N GLY A 149 37.49 -34.27 20.97
CA GLY A 149 38.25 -33.96 19.76
C GLY A 149 37.68 -32.71 19.07
N GLY A 150 38.37 -31.57 18.97
CA GLY A 150 39.73 -31.25 19.43
C GLY A 150 40.69 -30.97 18.28
N ALA A 151 40.47 -29.87 17.56
CA ALA A 151 41.41 -29.27 16.62
C ALA A 151 41.26 -27.74 16.72
N ALA A 152 42.37 -27.02 16.79
CA ALA A 152 42.38 -25.57 17.01
C ALA A 152 42.71 -24.81 15.73
N TRP A 153 42.05 -23.67 15.55
CA TRP A 153 42.51 -22.53 14.75
C TRP A 153 42.28 -21.27 15.58
N SER A 154 43.29 -20.42 15.65
CA SER A 154 43.15 -19.03 16.09
C SER A 154 42.64 -18.19 14.92
N ASP A 155 42.00 -17.06 15.20
CA ASP A 155 42.64 -15.74 15.16
C ASP A 155 41.69 -14.73 15.86
N ASP A 156 42.18 -13.53 16.15
CA ASP A 156 41.52 -12.55 17.03
C ASP A 156 40.32 -11.82 16.39
N ASP A 157 39.26 -11.58 17.18
CA ASP A 157 38.26 -10.51 16.99
C ASP A 157 37.74 -10.11 18.40
N ASP A 158 37.45 -8.83 18.63
CA ASP A 158 37.22 -8.26 19.96
C ASP A 158 35.88 -8.66 20.63
N GLU A 159 35.92 -9.08 21.90
CA GLU A 159 34.71 -9.22 22.75
C GLU A 159 34.37 -7.87 23.41
N GLU A 160 33.34 -7.17 22.94
CA GLU A 160 32.70 -6.08 23.69
C GLU A 160 31.76 -6.70 24.76
N GLU A 161 32.12 -6.57 26.04
CA GLU A 161 31.31 -7.01 27.18
C GLU A 161 30.03 -6.15 27.32
N GLU A 162 28.91 -6.57 26.71
CA GLU A 162 27.58 -6.06 27.09
C GLU A 162 27.11 -6.74 28.39
N GLU A 163 27.11 -5.98 29.50
CA GLU A 163 26.57 -6.44 30.79
C GLU A 163 25.04 -6.64 30.70
N GLU A 164 24.57 -7.88 30.52
CA GLU A 164 23.15 -8.24 30.60
C GLU A 164 22.65 -8.18 32.05
N ASP A 165 21.95 -7.09 32.38
CA ASP A 165 21.34 -6.79 33.69
C ASP A 165 20.11 -7.70 33.96
N GLU A 166 20.33 -9.01 34.13
CA GLU A 166 19.30 -10.00 34.48
C GLU A 166 18.68 -9.65 35.85
N SER A 167 17.50 -9.03 35.80
CA SER A 167 16.69 -8.70 36.98
C SER A 167 15.52 -9.66 37.10
N GLU A 168 15.79 -10.85 37.65
CA GLU A 168 14.77 -11.79 38.07
C GLU A 168 13.80 -11.11 39.05
N THR A 169 12.51 -11.12 38.70
CA THR A 169 11.43 -10.71 39.60
C THR A 169 10.55 -11.91 39.89
N GLU A 170 10.87 -12.61 40.97
CA GLU A 170 10.04 -13.65 41.59
C GLU A 170 8.80 -13.00 42.23
N ASP A 171 7.76 -12.74 41.43
CA ASP A 171 6.43 -12.40 41.94
C ASP A 171 5.71 -13.70 42.36
N GLU A 172 5.79 -14.04 43.66
CA GLU A 172 5.04 -15.15 44.27
C GLU A 172 3.52 -14.82 44.33
N GLU A 173 2.73 -15.31 43.38
CA GLU A 173 1.27 -15.25 43.45
C GLU A 173 0.71 -16.39 44.34
N GLU A 174 0.50 -16.11 45.63
CA GLU A 174 -0.25 -17.00 46.54
C GLU A 174 -1.74 -17.05 46.17
N GLU A 175 -2.20 -18.16 45.56
CA GLU A 175 -3.63 -18.45 45.38
C GLU A 175 -4.26 -18.99 46.67
N GLU A 176 -4.92 -18.13 47.46
CA GLU A 176 -5.80 -18.55 48.55
C GLU A 176 -7.24 -18.85 48.05
N ASP A 177 -7.58 -20.14 47.94
CA ASP A 177 -8.95 -20.62 47.70
C ASP A 177 -9.81 -20.50 48.97
N GLU A 178 -10.86 -19.66 48.96
CA GLU A 178 -11.98 -19.74 49.91
C GLU A 178 -13.30 -20.11 49.21
N GLU A 179 -13.67 -21.40 49.28
CA GLU A 179 -15.05 -21.84 49.10
C GLU A 179 -15.84 -21.76 50.43
N ASP A 180 -17.06 -21.20 50.38
CA ASP A 180 -18.33 -21.91 50.70
C ASP A 180 -19.43 -21.07 51.40
N SER A 181 -20.68 -21.38 51.04
CA SER A 181 -21.93 -21.18 51.78
C SER A 181 -22.48 -19.76 52.00
N GLY A 182 -23.80 -19.61 51.81
CA GLY A 182 -24.51 -18.32 52.00
C GLY A 182 -25.96 -18.31 51.50
N VAL A 183 -26.84 -19.11 52.11
CA VAL A 183 -28.14 -19.49 51.55
C VAL A 183 -29.29 -18.50 51.84
N SER A 184 -29.93 -17.99 50.77
CA SER A 184 -31.32 -17.45 50.72
C SER A 184 -31.58 -16.10 51.45
N ASN A 185 -32.73 -15.41 51.35
CA ASN A 185 -33.94 -15.60 50.55
C ASN A 185 -34.67 -14.25 50.32
N SER A 186 -35.26 -13.97 49.15
CA SER A 186 -36.47 -13.13 49.06
C SER A 186 -37.14 -13.14 47.68
N THR A 187 -38.47 -12.99 47.66
CA THR A 187 -39.33 -13.11 46.47
C THR A 187 -39.94 -11.77 46.04
N ASN A 188 -39.88 -11.49 44.73
CA ASN A 188 -40.85 -10.69 43.94
C ASN A 188 -40.34 -10.59 42.47
N GLY A 189 -41.17 -10.54 41.44
CA GLY A 189 -42.62 -10.68 41.40
C GLY A 189 -43.22 -10.20 40.07
N ASN A 190 -43.95 -11.07 39.37
CA ASN A 190 -44.87 -10.78 38.25
C ASN A 190 -44.35 -10.06 36.97
N SER A 191 -44.29 -10.80 35.85
CA SER A 191 -45.09 -10.48 34.64
C SER A 191 -44.82 -11.47 33.49
N ASN A 192 -45.77 -12.36 33.21
CA ASN A 192 -45.71 -13.24 32.05
C ASN A 192 -46.18 -12.50 30.78
N SER A 193 -45.28 -12.31 29.81
CA SER A 193 -45.63 -11.87 28.45
C SER A 193 -45.23 -12.95 27.44
N PRO A 194 -46.17 -13.54 26.68
CA PRO A 194 -45.88 -14.68 25.79
C PRO A 194 -44.94 -14.32 24.64
N ALA A 195 -44.79 -13.04 24.29
CA ALA A 195 -43.87 -12.58 23.26
C ALA A 195 -42.39 -12.93 23.56
N ASN A 196 -41.98 -12.91 24.84
CA ASN A 196 -40.59 -13.18 25.22
C ASN A 196 -40.20 -14.65 25.06
N LEU A 197 -41.16 -15.59 25.15
CA LEU A 197 -40.92 -17.02 24.97
C LEU A 197 -40.66 -17.39 23.50
N ILE A 198 -41.32 -16.70 22.57
CA ILE A 198 -41.12 -16.89 21.12
C ILE A 198 -39.76 -16.31 20.68
N ILE A 199 -39.33 -15.19 21.28
CA ILE A 199 -38.04 -14.56 20.97
C ILE A 199 -36.85 -15.35 21.55
N SER A 200 -37.01 -16.04 22.67
CA SER A 200 -35.95 -16.91 23.21
C SER A 200 -35.81 -18.22 22.42
N THR A 201 -36.92 -18.83 22.00
CA THR A 201 -36.89 -20.05 21.16
C THR A 201 -36.37 -19.79 19.74
N LEU A 202 -36.72 -18.68 19.09
CA LEU A 202 -36.10 -18.33 17.81
C LEU A 202 -34.57 -18.16 17.93
N LYS A 203 -34.07 -17.61 19.05
CA LYS A 203 -32.64 -17.42 19.29
C LYS A 203 -31.90 -18.72 19.58
N SER A 204 -32.51 -19.69 20.27
CA SER A 204 -31.90 -21.01 20.47
C SER A 204 -31.87 -21.81 19.17
N VAL A 205 -32.97 -21.82 18.40
CA VAL A 205 -33.03 -22.47 17.08
C VAL A 205 -32.04 -21.85 16.10
N SER A 206 -31.98 -20.52 16.00
CA SER A 206 -30.98 -19.82 15.17
C SER A 206 -29.54 -20.18 15.56
N LYS A 207 -29.21 -20.23 16.86
CA LYS A 207 -27.86 -20.58 17.34
C LYS A 207 -27.51 -22.05 17.12
N ALA A 208 -28.48 -22.96 17.18
CA ALA A 208 -28.29 -24.37 16.84
C ALA A 208 -28.07 -24.56 15.33
N LEU A 209 -28.89 -23.90 14.49
CA LEU A 209 -28.79 -23.98 13.04
C LEU A 209 -27.48 -23.38 12.52
N MET A 210 -27.03 -22.24 13.08
CA MET A 210 -25.70 -21.68 12.81
C MET A 210 -24.57 -22.68 13.14
N ARG A 211 -24.63 -23.36 14.29
CA ARG A 211 -23.63 -24.39 14.66
C ARG A 211 -23.62 -25.58 13.70
N GLY A 212 -24.80 -26.04 13.26
CA GLY A 212 -24.92 -27.10 12.25
C GLY A 212 -24.30 -26.69 10.91
N VAL A 213 -24.56 -25.46 10.46
CA VAL A 213 -23.98 -24.92 9.22
C VAL A 213 -22.46 -24.75 9.33
N THR A 214 -21.93 -24.23 10.44
CA THR A 214 -20.46 -24.13 10.63
C THR A 214 -19.80 -25.51 10.65
N ALA A 215 -20.38 -26.49 11.34
CA ALA A 215 -19.85 -27.85 11.37
C ALA A 215 -19.87 -28.52 9.98
N ALA A 216 -20.95 -28.33 9.20
CA ALA A 216 -21.06 -28.86 7.84
C ALA A 216 -20.09 -28.21 6.85
N ILE A 217 -19.75 -26.92 7.04
CA ILE A 217 -18.70 -26.25 6.27
C ILE A 217 -17.32 -26.84 6.65
N GLN A 218 -17.03 -27.00 7.94
CA GLN A 218 -15.75 -27.56 8.40
C GLN A 218 -15.55 -29.04 8.00
N SER A 219 -16.61 -29.83 7.86
CA SER A 219 -16.52 -31.21 7.34
C SER A 219 -16.49 -31.31 5.80
N LEU A 220 -16.62 -30.19 5.08
CA LEU A 220 -16.40 -30.14 3.62
C LEU A 220 -14.98 -29.67 3.27
N GLU A 221 -14.26 -29.08 4.23
CA GLU A 221 -12.91 -28.54 4.08
C GLU A 221 -11.81 -29.56 4.42
N SER A 222 -12.19 -30.79 4.84
CA SER A 222 -11.27 -31.82 5.35
C SER A 222 -11.06 -33.05 4.45
N ASP A 223 -11.68 -33.12 3.27
CA ASP A 223 -11.79 -34.36 2.46
C ASP A 223 -11.62 -34.17 0.93
N SER A 224 -11.14 -33.02 0.46
CA SER A 224 -11.10 -32.66 -0.97
C SER A 224 -9.70 -32.63 -1.60
N ASP A 225 -9.00 -33.77 -1.62
CA ASP A 225 -7.85 -33.98 -2.51
C ASP A 225 -8.31 -34.12 -3.99
N LYS A 226 -8.63 -32.98 -4.62
CA LYS A 226 -8.64 -32.74 -6.09
C LYS A 226 -8.86 -31.26 -6.40
N ASP A 227 -7.92 -30.68 -7.13
CA ASP A 227 -8.12 -29.41 -7.82
C ASP A 227 -9.21 -29.53 -8.91
N GLU A 228 -10.10 -28.53 -8.97
CA GLU A 228 -10.84 -27.97 -10.13
C GLU A 228 -12.11 -27.22 -9.63
N ASP A 229 -12.87 -27.80 -8.67
CA ASP A 229 -14.24 -27.33 -8.31
C ASP A 229 -14.34 -26.18 -7.29
N ALA A 230 -13.23 -25.75 -6.67
CA ALA A 230 -13.23 -24.73 -5.59
C ALA A 230 -13.91 -23.39 -5.99
N SER A 231 -13.98 -23.09 -7.29
CA SER A 231 -14.64 -21.93 -7.88
C SER A 231 -16.15 -21.84 -7.55
N ILE A 232 -16.84 -22.97 -7.43
CA ILE A 232 -18.31 -23.00 -7.29
C ILE A 232 -18.73 -22.74 -5.84
N VAL A 233 -18.08 -23.40 -4.87
CA VAL A 233 -18.41 -23.28 -3.43
C VAL A 233 -18.23 -21.83 -2.96
N GLY A 234 -17.15 -21.16 -3.35
CA GLY A 234 -16.90 -19.76 -3.00
C GLY A 234 -17.98 -18.79 -3.49
N ARG A 235 -18.54 -19.03 -4.69
CA ARG A 235 -19.65 -18.22 -5.25
C ARG A 235 -20.95 -18.44 -4.48
N VAL A 236 -21.25 -19.67 -4.07
CA VAL A 236 -22.44 -19.97 -3.25
C VAL A 236 -22.33 -19.29 -1.88
N VAL A 237 -21.16 -19.32 -1.23
CA VAL A 237 -20.92 -18.63 0.06
C VAL A 237 -21.10 -17.11 -0.07
N GLN A 238 -20.55 -16.48 -1.12
CA GLN A 238 -20.78 -15.05 -1.39
C GLN A 238 -22.27 -14.71 -1.65
N MET A 239 -22.99 -15.57 -2.37
CA MET A 239 -24.41 -15.35 -2.66
C MET A 239 -25.27 -15.45 -1.39
N VAL A 240 -24.96 -16.39 -0.49
CA VAL A 240 -25.63 -16.51 0.82
C VAL A 240 -25.31 -15.31 1.74
N GLN A 241 -24.04 -14.87 1.79
CA GLN A 241 -23.64 -13.70 2.59
C GLN A 241 -24.30 -12.40 2.11
N SER A 242 -24.35 -12.17 0.79
CA SER A 242 -24.99 -10.98 0.21
C SER A 242 -26.51 -10.98 0.43
N PHE A 243 -27.17 -12.14 0.27
CA PHE A 243 -28.60 -12.29 0.59
C PHE A 243 -28.92 -11.98 2.05
N TRP A 244 -28.14 -12.51 3.01
CA TRP A 244 -28.30 -12.20 4.44
C TRP A 244 -28.03 -10.73 4.77
N SER A 245 -27.03 -10.13 4.14
CA SER A 245 -26.69 -8.71 4.32
C SER A 245 -27.82 -7.78 3.83
N ALA A 246 -28.46 -8.13 2.71
CA ALA A 246 -29.64 -7.42 2.20
C ALA A 246 -30.86 -7.62 3.13
N ALA A 247 -31.11 -8.85 3.58
CA ALA A 247 -32.24 -9.16 4.46
C ALA A 247 -32.18 -8.42 5.81
N LEU A 248 -30.98 -8.25 6.38
CA LEU A 248 -30.80 -7.55 7.67
C LEU A 248 -30.87 -6.01 7.57
N ASN A 249 -30.55 -5.42 6.41
CA ASN A 249 -30.66 -3.97 6.18
C ASN A 249 -32.02 -3.52 5.60
N SER A 250 -32.87 -4.45 5.15
CA SER A 250 -34.23 -4.19 4.65
C SER A 250 -35.22 -3.88 5.81
N GLY A 251 -34.92 -2.84 6.59
CA GLY A 251 -35.38 -2.72 7.98
C GLY A 251 -36.30 -1.56 8.36
N SER A 252 -36.50 -0.53 7.53
CA SER A 252 -37.39 0.59 7.91
C SER A 252 -37.83 1.53 6.77
N ASN A 253 -38.92 1.18 6.07
CA ASN A 253 -39.94 2.17 5.73
C ASN A 253 -41.29 1.46 5.48
N LYS A 254 -42.43 2.07 5.85
CA LYS A 254 -43.75 1.44 5.64
C LYS A 254 -44.90 2.45 5.63
N LYS A 255 -45.84 2.22 4.72
CA LYS A 255 -47.28 2.58 4.76
C LYS A 255 -47.67 4.01 4.32
N SER A 256 -48.02 4.14 3.03
CA SER A 256 -49.37 4.58 2.65
C SER A 256 -49.66 4.31 1.16
N ASP A 257 -50.30 3.18 0.84
CA ASP A 257 -50.87 2.92 -0.48
C ASP A 257 -52.39 3.08 -0.44
N ASN A 258 -52.98 3.62 -1.51
CA ASN A 258 -54.42 3.76 -1.71
C ASN A 258 -54.73 3.42 -3.18
N PRO A 259 -55.75 2.60 -3.50
CA PRO A 259 -55.90 2.02 -4.83
C PRO A 259 -56.48 3.02 -5.87
N PRO A 260 -56.03 2.96 -7.15
CA PRO A 260 -56.54 3.82 -8.20
C PRO A 260 -57.83 3.26 -8.86
N SER A 261 -58.62 4.17 -9.44
CA SER A 261 -59.72 3.85 -10.37
C SER A 261 -59.66 4.80 -11.58
N PRO A 262 -59.93 4.35 -12.83
CA PRO A 262 -59.55 5.10 -14.03
C PRO A 262 -60.69 5.94 -14.63
N SER A 263 -60.38 7.13 -15.18
CA SER A 263 -60.94 7.57 -16.48
C SER A 263 -60.40 8.91 -17.05
N LYS A 264 -60.02 8.82 -18.33
CA LYS A 264 -60.06 9.84 -19.41
C LYS A 264 -59.17 11.12 -19.40
N PRO A 265 -58.84 11.67 -20.61
CA PRO A 265 -58.00 12.86 -20.82
C PRO A 265 -58.76 13.99 -21.56
N PRO A 266 -58.09 14.97 -22.22
CA PRO A 266 -57.02 15.87 -21.77
C PRO A 266 -57.44 17.36 -21.91
N LYS A 267 -56.60 18.31 -21.45
CA LYS A 267 -56.56 19.65 -22.06
C LYS A 267 -55.17 20.30 -21.99
N SER A 268 -54.86 21.08 -23.02
CA SER A 268 -53.54 21.62 -23.34
C SER A 268 -53.26 22.98 -22.69
N THR A 269 -52.00 23.23 -22.31
CA THR A 269 -51.10 24.23 -22.97
C THR A 269 -49.72 24.23 -22.28
N PRO A 270 -48.63 24.64 -22.96
CA PRO A 270 -47.28 24.52 -22.43
C PRO A 270 -46.86 25.72 -21.58
N LYS A 271 -45.90 25.50 -20.67
CA LYS A 271 -44.96 26.56 -20.30
C LYS A 271 -43.54 26.01 -20.24
N GLU A 272 -42.69 26.60 -21.06
CA GLU A 272 -41.30 26.26 -21.28
C GLU A 272 -40.43 26.85 -20.16
N THR A 273 -39.59 26.02 -19.54
CA THR A 273 -38.52 26.46 -18.63
C THR A 273 -37.33 25.53 -18.81
N VAL A 274 -36.19 26.09 -19.21
CA VAL A 274 -34.94 25.36 -19.48
C VAL A 274 -34.47 24.63 -18.21
N ARG A 275 -34.05 23.37 -18.37
CA ARG A 275 -33.63 22.49 -17.28
C ARG A 275 -32.17 22.10 -17.42
N THR A 276 -31.27 22.94 -16.90
CA THR A 276 -29.84 22.62 -16.84
C THR A 276 -29.62 21.44 -15.89
N THR A 277 -29.25 20.29 -16.44
CA THR A 277 -28.79 19.14 -15.65
C THR A 277 -27.33 19.32 -15.28
N THR A 278 -27.06 19.43 -13.97
CA THR A 278 -25.72 19.34 -13.39
C THR A 278 -25.72 18.17 -12.43
N GLU A 279 -24.76 17.26 -12.58
CA GLU A 279 -24.68 16.06 -11.74
C GLU A 279 -24.17 16.43 -10.32
N PRO A 280 -24.79 15.90 -9.25
CA PRO A 280 -24.29 16.08 -7.90
C PRO A 280 -23.08 15.16 -7.67
N ALA A 281 -21.88 15.66 -7.99
CA ALA A 281 -20.63 15.00 -7.65
C ALA A 281 -20.59 14.66 -6.14
N ALA A 282 -20.17 13.44 -5.81
CA ALA A 282 -20.24 12.89 -4.45
C ALA A 282 -19.38 13.69 -3.47
N THR A 283 -19.99 14.66 -2.80
CA THR A 283 -19.30 15.56 -1.87
C THR A 283 -18.90 14.76 -0.63
N SER A 284 -17.60 14.46 -0.49
CA SER A 284 -17.05 13.88 0.73
C SER A 284 -17.42 14.80 1.90
N SER A 285 -18.08 14.25 2.92
CA SER A 285 -18.73 15.04 3.95
C SER A 285 -17.72 15.80 4.81
N THR A 286 -17.39 17.03 4.39
CA THR A 286 -16.50 17.92 5.13
C THR A 286 -17.15 18.19 6.48
N THR A 287 -16.64 17.56 7.54
CA THR A 287 -17.21 17.70 8.89
C THR A 287 -17.12 19.16 9.29
N THR A 288 -18.26 19.85 9.33
CA THR A 288 -18.36 21.26 9.73
C THR A 288 -17.56 21.46 11.03
N PRO A 289 -16.65 22.45 11.12
CA PRO A 289 -15.74 22.58 12.24
C PRO A 289 -16.54 22.59 13.54
N THR A 290 -16.29 21.60 14.41
CA THR A 290 -17.08 21.37 15.61
C THR A 290 -17.01 22.61 16.49
N SER A 291 -18.13 23.35 16.55
CA SER A 291 -18.23 24.65 17.22
C SER A 291 -17.64 24.58 18.61
N ASP A 292 -16.60 25.37 18.86
CA ASP A 292 -15.81 25.30 20.08
C ASP A 292 -16.70 25.50 21.32
N PHE A 293 -16.74 24.49 22.18
CA PHE A 293 -17.60 24.51 23.37
C PHE A 293 -17.11 25.55 24.39
N GLY A 294 -15.87 26.02 24.28
CA GLY A 294 -15.32 27.10 25.08
C GLY A 294 -16.04 28.42 24.80
N THR A 295 -16.35 28.71 23.53
CA THR A 295 -17.14 29.90 23.15
C THR A 295 -18.57 29.82 23.68
N TYR A 296 -19.18 28.62 23.66
CA TYR A 296 -20.48 28.39 24.30
C TYR A 296 -20.44 28.61 25.82
N LEU A 297 -19.37 28.18 26.50
CA LEU A 297 -19.17 28.42 27.93
C LEU A 297 -18.94 29.91 28.24
N ALA A 298 -18.06 30.59 27.48
CA ALA A 298 -17.80 32.02 27.58
C ALA A 298 -19.11 32.84 27.51
N GLN A 299 -19.92 32.58 26.47
CA GLN A 299 -21.23 33.20 26.30
C GLN A 299 -22.21 32.86 27.43
N THR A 300 -22.29 31.58 27.84
CA THR A 300 -23.25 31.12 28.87
C THR A 300 -22.97 31.70 30.25
N TYR A 301 -21.70 31.93 30.60
CA TYR A 301 -21.31 32.47 31.90
C TYR A 301 -21.05 33.98 31.89
N GLY A 302 -21.01 34.62 30.73
CA GLY A 302 -20.66 36.04 30.59
C GLY A 302 -19.21 36.28 31.02
N VAL A 303 -18.31 35.53 30.39
CA VAL A 303 -16.87 35.46 30.66
C VAL A 303 -16.14 35.66 29.32
N ALA A 304 -15.03 36.41 29.30
CA ALA A 304 -14.23 36.56 28.09
C ALA A 304 -13.48 35.26 27.78
N ASP A 305 -13.51 34.81 26.53
CA ASP A 305 -12.69 33.68 26.08
C ASP A 305 -11.25 34.16 25.91
N GLY A 306 -10.35 33.77 26.82
CA GLY A 306 -8.96 34.22 26.82
C GLY A 306 -8.07 33.49 25.82
N ARG A 307 -8.64 32.59 25.00
CA ARG A 307 -7.89 31.71 24.10
C ARG A 307 -7.75 32.38 22.72
N THR A 308 -6.52 32.52 22.25
CA THR A 308 -6.25 32.78 20.83
C THR A 308 -6.70 31.58 20.00
N GLY A 309 -7.28 31.84 18.82
CA GLY A 309 -8.07 30.87 18.05
C GLY A 309 -7.44 29.52 17.72
N ASP A 310 -8.32 28.56 17.41
CA ASP A 310 -8.14 27.21 16.85
C ASP A 310 -7.21 26.21 17.58
N ASP A 311 -6.13 26.65 18.22
CA ASP A 311 -5.03 25.78 18.69
C ASP A 311 -5.35 24.83 19.88
N ASN A 312 -6.52 24.96 20.52
CA ASN A 312 -7.00 24.06 21.57
C ASN A 312 -8.52 24.28 21.77
N PRO A 313 -9.39 23.70 20.92
CA PRO A 313 -10.82 23.75 21.13
C PRO A 313 -11.17 23.02 22.44
N VAL A 314 -12.11 23.58 23.21
CA VAL A 314 -12.72 22.83 24.31
C VAL A 314 -13.72 21.89 23.67
N LEU A 315 -13.51 20.58 23.85
CA LEU A 315 -14.42 19.58 23.35
C LEU A 315 -15.76 19.68 24.08
N GLY A 316 -16.84 19.73 23.30
CA GLY A 316 -18.20 19.50 23.75
C GLY A 316 -18.62 18.04 23.54
N GLY A 317 -19.92 17.80 23.35
CA GLY A 317 -20.46 16.48 23.05
C GLY A 317 -20.35 15.48 24.21
N SER A 318 -20.36 14.18 23.89
CA SER A 318 -20.35 13.13 24.91
C SER A 318 -18.97 12.90 25.51
N LEU A 319 -18.92 12.64 26.82
CA LEU A 319 -17.67 12.30 27.51
C LEU A 319 -16.99 11.05 26.90
N ASN A 320 -17.77 10.12 26.34
CA ASN A 320 -17.23 8.95 25.64
C ASN A 320 -16.28 9.35 24.51
N ASP A 321 -16.65 10.34 23.71
CA ASP A 321 -15.92 10.71 22.50
C ASP A 321 -14.73 11.61 22.84
N ALA A 322 -14.87 12.49 23.83
CA ALA A 322 -13.74 13.21 24.40
C ALA A 322 -12.66 12.26 24.97
N LEU A 323 -13.04 11.13 25.57
CA LEU A 323 -12.10 10.10 26.04
C LEU A 323 -11.45 9.31 24.88
N LYS A 324 -12.16 9.05 23.77
CA LYS A 324 -11.56 8.50 22.54
C LYS A 324 -10.51 9.44 21.97
N VAL A 325 -10.85 10.73 21.82
CA VAL A 325 -9.95 11.76 21.27
C VAL A 325 -8.75 12.01 22.19
N ALA A 326 -8.93 11.94 23.51
CA ALA A 326 -7.84 11.98 24.49
C ALA A 326 -6.87 10.81 24.29
N ARG A 327 -7.37 9.57 24.17
CA ARG A 327 -6.54 8.37 23.97
C ARG A 327 -5.83 8.38 22.62
N ALA A 328 -6.54 8.68 21.52
CA ALA A 328 -5.97 8.74 20.18
C ALA A 328 -4.84 9.78 20.05
N ASN A 329 -4.98 10.94 20.70
CA ASN A 329 -3.93 11.95 20.74
C ASN A 329 -2.85 11.70 21.81
N ALA A 330 -3.02 10.70 22.67
CA ALA A 330 -2.20 10.45 23.85
C ALA A 330 -2.06 11.68 24.78
N ARG A 331 -3.20 12.32 25.12
CA ARG A 331 -3.30 13.50 26.00
C ARG A 331 -4.15 13.18 27.23
N LEU A 332 -3.86 13.79 28.38
CA LEU A 332 -4.71 13.71 29.58
C LEU A 332 -5.96 14.58 29.40
N LEU A 333 -7.13 14.14 29.87
CA LEU A 333 -8.37 14.90 29.74
C LEU A 333 -8.58 15.82 30.96
N LEU A 334 -8.51 17.14 30.76
CA LEU A 334 -8.90 18.14 31.76
C LEU A 334 -10.40 18.44 31.60
N VAL A 335 -11.15 18.19 32.67
CA VAL A 335 -12.62 18.18 32.69
C VAL A 335 -13.15 19.26 33.61
N LEU A 336 -13.98 20.16 33.07
CA LEU A 336 -14.77 21.12 33.85
C LEU A 336 -16.27 20.77 33.83
N ILE A 337 -16.86 20.61 35.02
CA ILE A 337 -18.31 20.40 35.21
C ILE A 337 -18.85 21.56 36.09
N PRO A 338 -19.40 22.63 35.48
CA PRO A 338 -19.98 23.77 36.20
C PRO A 338 -21.39 23.49 36.73
N ASN A 339 -21.88 24.29 37.69
CA ASN A 339 -22.92 23.88 38.64
C ASN A 339 -24.02 24.95 38.96
N LYS A 340 -24.32 25.85 38.03
CA LYS A 340 -25.26 27.00 38.16
C LYS A 340 -24.99 27.94 39.35
N GLY A 341 -23.75 28.00 39.84
CA GLY A 341 -23.38 28.73 41.07
C GLY A 341 -22.57 30.01 40.79
N LYS A 342 -22.53 30.93 41.77
CA LYS A 342 -21.68 32.15 41.70
C LYS A 342 -20.20 31.82 41.46
N ASN A 343 -19.74 30.69 41.99
CA ASN A 343 -18.37 30.18 41.86
C ASN A 343 -18.04 29.67 40.44
N ASP A 344 -19.04 29.34 39.61
CA ASP A 344 -18.80 28.84 38.25
C ASP A 344 -18.09 29.85 37.38
N LYS A 345 -18.48 31.14 37.45
CA LYS A 345 -17.93 32.19 36.57
C LYS A 345 -16.40 32.24 36.67
N LYS A 346 -15.87 32.27 37.89
CA LYS A 346 -14.42 32.25 38.16
C LYS A 346 -13.74 30.94 37.74
N ALA A 347 -14.42 29.80 37.91
CA ALA A 347 -13.89 28.51 37.48
C ALA A 347 -13.82 28.37 35.94
N VAL A 348 -14.83 28.90 35.24
CA VAL A 348 -14.88 28.97 33.76
C VAL A 348 -13.85 29.98 33.23
N GLU A 349 -13.71 31.13 33.87
CA GLU A 349 -12.71 32.16 33.58
C GLU A 349 -11.27 31.63 33.73
N GLY A 350 -10.96 30.93 34.82
CA GLY A 350 -9.67 30.26 34.98
C GLY A 350 -9.43 29.18 33.91
N PHE A 351 -10.44 28.38 33.59
CA PHE A 351 -10.34 27.28 32.61
C PHE A 351 -10.22 27.75 31.15
N LEU A 352 -10.88 28.86 30.77
CA LEU A 352 -10.80 29.49 29.45
C LEU A 352 -9.65 30.52 29.36
N SER A 353 -8.73 30.56 30.33
CA SER A 353 -7.58 31.46 30.30
C SER A 353 -6.55 31.07 29.23
N SER A 354 -5.87 32.07 28.68
CA SER A 354 -4.70 31.89 27.80
C SER A 354 -3.62 31.02 28.45
N GLN A 355 -3.44 31.13 29.77
CA GLN A 355 -2.49 30.37 30.56
C GLN A 355 -2.80 28.87 30.57
N VAL A 356 -4.05 28.49 30.84
CA VAL A 356 -4.48 27.08 30.85
C VAL A 356 -4.46 26.49 29.44
N ALA A 357 -4.88 27.25 28.43
CA ALA A 357 -4.75 26.82 27.03
C ALA A 357 -3.29 26.63 26.61
N THR A 358 -2.38 27.51 27.03
CA THR A 358 -0.93 27.37 26.79
C THR A 358 -0.36 26.15 27.50
N MET A 359 -0.75 25.89 28.75
CA MET A 359 -0.39 24.67 29.48
C MET A 359 -0.93 23.38 28.85
N ALA A 360 -2.10 23.45 28.22
CA ALA A 360 -2.66 22.33 27.46
C ALA A 360 -1.89 22.06 26.15
N LYS A 361 -1.33 23.09 25.47
CA LYS A 361 -0.39 22.94 24.34
C LYS A 361 1.00 22.47 24.77
N LYS A 362 1.45 22.81 25.98
CA LYS A 362 2.80 22.54 26.48
C LYS A 362 3.09 21.03 26.45
N LYS A 363 4.10 20.62 25.68
CA LYS A 363 4.56 19.23 25.55
C LYS A 363 5.00 18.67 26.91
N ALA A 364 4.75 17.39 27.19
CA ALA A 364 5.17 16.78 28.46
C ALA A 364 6.70 16.64 28.54
N ARG A 365 7.29 15.98 27.54
CA ARG A 365 8.73 15.82 27.32
C ARG A 365 9.22 16.74 26.19
N LYS A 366 10.50 17.13 26.20
CA LYS A 366 11.13 17.96 25.15
C LYS A 366 10.94 17.38 23.73
N LYS A 367 11.06 16.06 23.57
CA LYS A 367 10.90 15.32 22.29
C LYS A 367 9.45 14.94 21.93
N GLY A 368 8.45 15.30 22.74
CA GLY A 368 7.05 14.97 22.43
C GLY A 368 6.47 15.82 21.31
N GLU A 369 5.54 15.29 20.52
CA GLU A 369 4.82 16.07 19.50
C GLU A 369 3.59 16.79 20.08
N THR A 370 2.78 16.07 20.86
CA THR A 370 1.51 16.57 21.40
C THR A 370 1.64 17.32 22.73
N GLY A 371 0.70 18.24 22.98
CA GLY A 371 0.56 18.94 24.26
C GLY A 371 -0.10 18.11 25.36
N SER A 372 0.27 18.33 26.62
CA SER A 372 -0.05 17.43 27.74
C SER A 372 -1.55 17.18 28.01
N PHE A 373 -2.40 18.20 27.83
CA PHE A 373 -3.81 18.15 28.22
C PHE A 373 -4.74 18.46 27.06
N LEU A 374 -5.89 17.78 27.02
CA LEU A 374 -7.03 18.04 26.14
C LEU A 374 -8.18 18.60 27.00
N LEU A 375 -8.83 19.67 26.55
CA LEU A 375 -9.88 20.35 27.31
C LEU A 375 -11.26 19.78 26.96
N TRP A 376 -12.08 19.49 27.97
CA TRP A 376 -13.50 19.14 27.80
C TRP A 376 -14.37 19.82 28.86
N GLY A 377 -15.55 20.28 28.44
CA GLY A 377 -16.51 20.95 29.31
C GLY A 377 -17.92 20.42 29.11
N ALA A 378 -18.74 20.48 30.17
CA ALA A 378 -20.15 20.13 30.11
C ALA A 378 -21.06 21.33 30.42
N LYS A 379 -22.25 21.37 29.81
CA LYS A 379 -23.30 22.34 30.17
C LYS A 379 -23.84 22.02 31.57
N ALA A 380 -23.93 23.03 32.45
CA ALA A 380 -24.37 22.82 33.83
C ALA A 380 -25.79 22.24 33.91
N GLY A 381 -25.92 21.10 34.61
CA GLY A 381 -27.18 20.36 34.73
C GLY A 381 -27.61 19.58 33.48
N SER A 382 -26.72 19.39 32.50
CA SER A 382 -26.99 18.49 31.38
C SER A 382 -26.97 17.00 31.77
N SER A 383 -27.58 16.16 30.94
CA SER A 383 -27.50 14.70 31.06
C SER A 383 -26.05 14.20 30.98
N GLU A 384 -25.23 14.75 30.09
CA GLU A 384 -23.79 14.47 29.98
C GLU A 384 -23.01 14.87 31.24
N ALA A 385 -23.26 16.07 31.81
CA ALA A 385 -22.66 16.44 33.10
C ALA A 385 -23.01 15.42 34.21
N THR A 386 -24.25 14.95 34.23
CA THR A 386 -24.73 13.96 35.22
C THR A 386 -24.12 12.58 34.99
N GLN A 387 -24.00 12.13 33.73
CA GLN A 387 -23.30 10.90 33.37
C GLN A 387 -21.81 10.97 33.70
N ALA A 388 -21.16 12.11 33.44
CA ALA A 388 -19.76 12.34 33.75
C ALA A 388 -19.50 12.21 35.26
N MET A 389 -20.24 12.95 36.10
CA MET A 389 -20.13 12.83 37.56
C MET A 389 -20.34 11.40 38.05
N LYS A 390 -21.32 10.67 37.50
CA LYS A 390 -21.55 9.24 37.83
C LYS A 390 -20.39 8.34 37.41
N ARG A 391 -19.79 8.55 36.23
CA ARG A 391 -18.65 7.77 35.71
C ARG A 391 -17.35 8.04 36.48
N PHE A 392 -17.07 9.30 36.80
CA PHE A 392 -15.91 9.69 37.63
C PHE A 392 -16.11 9.41 39.14
N LYS A 393 -17.31 8.95 39.55
CA LYS A 393 -17.73 8.72 40.95
C LYS A 393 -17.65 9.97 41.85
N VAL A 394 -17.68 11.18 41.28
CA VAL A 394 -17.49 12.44 42.02
C VAL A 394 -18.81 12.93 42.64
N LYS A 395 -18.75 13.32 43.91
CA LYS A 395 -19.86 13.99 44.63
C LYS A 395 -19.87 15.49 44.31
N PRO A 396 -20.98 16.07 43.78
CA PRO A 396 -21.05 17.50 43.42
C PRO A 396 -21.43 18.45 44.56
N LYS A 397 -21.48 17.95 45.80
CA LYS A 397 -21.78 18.72 47.01
C LYS A 397 -20.54 18.81 47.89
N ASN A 398 -20.32 19.96 48.52
CA ASN A 398 -19.36 20.08 49.63
C ASN A 398 -19.95 19.50 50.93
N SER A 399 -19.17 19.55 52.03
CA SER A 399 -19.60 19.15 53.37
C SER A 399 -20.79 19.95 53.92
N LYS A 400 -21.02 21.17 53.41
CA LYS A 400 -22.19 22.02 53.74
C LYS A 400 -23.42 21.73 52.87
N GLY A 401 -23.33 20.74 51.96
CA GLY A 401 -24.41 20.39 51.02
C GLY A 401 -24.55 21.31 49.81
N GLU A 402 -23.76 22.39 49.74
CA GLU A 402 -23.73 23.36 48.64
C GLU A 402 -23.15 22.72 47.37
N LYS A 403 -23.68 23.10 46.22
CA LYS A 403 -23.24 22.61 44.91
C LYS A 403 -22.05 23.43 44.40
N ILE A 404 -20.94 22.78 44.05
CA ILE A 404 -19.69 23.44 43.61
C ILE A 404 -19.27 22.92 42.22
N PRO A 405 -18.71 23.76 41.32
CA PRO A 405 -18.08 23.28 40.09
C PRO A 405 -16.97 22.26 40.37
N ILE A 406 -16.91 21.21 39.56
CA ILE A 406 -15.86 20.17 39.64
C ILE A 406 -14.85 20.43 38.53
N LEU A 407 -13.56 20.49 38.89
CA LEU A 407 -12.44 20.44 37.95
C LEU A 407 -11.64 19.17 38.25
N LEU A 408 -11.37 18.34 37.24
CA LEU A 408 -10.59 17.11 37.41
C LEU A 408 -9.72 16.79 36.20
N VAL A 409 -8.64 16.05 36.41
CA VAL A 409 -7.81 15.45 35.35
C VAL A 409 -8.06 13.95 35.33
N ALA A 410 -8.37 13.42 34.14
CA ALA A 410 -8.63 12.01 33.91
C ALA A 410 -7.69 11.40 32.87
N TYR A 411 -7.30 10.15 33.12
CA TYR A 411 -6.56 9.30 32.21
C TYR A 411 -7.54 8.35 31.46
N PRO A 412 -7.49 8.27 30.12
CA PRO A 412 -8.36 7.41 29.33
C PRO A 412 -7.82 5.96 29.30
N ALA A 413 -7.95 5.25 30.42
CA ALA A 413 -7.56 3.85 30.52
C ALA A 413 -8.42 2.98 29.59
N GLN A 414 -7.80 1.99 28.95
CA GLN A 414 -8.54 0.84 28.44
C GLN A 414 -8.67 -0.19 29.57
N GLY A 415 -9.86 -0.76 29.72
CA GLY A 415 -10.11 -1.94 30.52
C GLY A 415 -10.91 -2.94 29.68
N PHE A 416 -10.59 -4.22 29.81
CA PHE A 416 -11.39 -5.28 29.20
C PHE A 416 -12.62 -5.54 30.08
N SER A 417 -13.82 -5.55 29.49
CA SER A 417 -15.05 -5.76 30.26
C SER A 417 -16.06 -6.55 29.42
N LYS A 418 -16.40 -7.76 29.88
CA LYS A 418 -17.31 -8.70 29.19
C LYS A 418 -16.92 -8.95 27.72
N GLY A 419 -15.64 -9.22 27.46
CA GLY A 419 -15.13 -9.49 26.10
C GLY A 419 -14.93 -8.24 25.23
N VAL A 420 -15.20 -7.03 25.73
CA VAL A 420 -15.11 -5.78 24.94
C VAL A 420 -14.08 -4.83 25.54
N LEU A 421 -13.19 -4.31 24.70
CA LEU A 421 -12.29 -3.20 25.04
C LEU A 421 -13.10 -1.94 25.31
N LYS A 422 -13.11 -1.47 26.55
CA LYS A 422 -13.87 -0.31 26.99
C LYS A 422 -12.94 0.77 27.52
N ILE A 423 -13.01 1.98 26.96
CA ILE A 423 -12.33 3.14 27.53
C ILE A 423 -13.08 3.55 28.81
N ALA A 424 -12.40 3.49 29.94
CA ALA A 424 -12.89 3.84 31.26
C ALA A 424 -12.04 4.98 31.83
N PRO A 425 -12.63 6.11 32.25
CA PRO A 425 -11.85 7.21 32.83
C PRO A 425 -11.33 6.81 34.22
N LYS A 426 -10.01 6.87 34.43
CA LYS A 426 -9.40 6.86 35.76
C LYS A 426 -9.12 8.30 36.17
N VAL A 427 -9.74 8.80 37.23
CA VAL A 427 -9.43 10.14 37.78
C VAL A 427 -8.00 10.08 38.34
N LEU A 428 -7.16 11.02 37.92
CA LEU A 428 -5.80 11.19 38.45
C LEU A 428 -5.80 12.19 39.61
N ALA A 429 -6.53 13.30 39.46
CA ALA A 429 -6.69 14.32 40.48
C ALA A 429 -8.01 15.07 40.32
N GLN A 430 -8.56 15.53 41.45
CA GLN A 430 -9.73 16.41 41.51
C GLN A 430 -9.35 17.69 42.27
N HIS A 431 -9.80 18.84 41.78
CA HIS A 431 -9.77 20.11 42.49
C HIS A 431 -11.18 20.46 42.96
N HIS A 432 -11.33 20.84 44.23
CA HIS A 432 -12.63 21.05 44.87
C HIS A 432 -13.21 22.48 44.72
N CYS A 433 -12.50 23.38 44.03
CA CYS A 433 -12.98 24.71 43.61
C CYS A 433 -13.69 25.53 44.72
N SER A 434 -13.17 25.42 45.94
CA SER A 434 -13.64 26.12 47.13
C SER A 434 -12.45 26.68 47.91
N PRO A 435 -11.87 27.84 47.52
CA PRO A 435 -12.34 28.76 46.48
C PRO A 435 -12.06 28.27 45.03
N PRO A 436 -12.73 28.85 44.01
CA PRO A 436 -12.36 28.65 42.61
C PRO A 436 -10.89 29.06 42.38
N PRO A 437 -10.08 28.24 41.69
CA PRO A 437 -8.69 28.58 41.41
C PRO A 437 -8.61 29.73 40.40
N SER A 438 -7.60 30.59 40.53
CA SER A 438 -7.26 31.54 39.46
C SER A 438 -6.65 30.80 38.26
N ALA A 439 -6.45 31.53 37.15
CA ALA A 439 -5.69 31.01 36.01
C ALA A 439 -4.29 30.53 36.45
N ASP A 440 -3.59 31.30 37.28
CA ASP A 440 -2.22 31.01 37.73
C ASP A 440 -2.20 29.76 38.63
N THR A 441 -3.09 29.68 39.62
CA THR A 441 -3.19 28.48 40.49
C THR A 441 -3.57 27.23 39.68
N MET A 442 -4.40 27.37 38.63
CA MET A 442 -4.69 26.26 37.72
C MET A 442 -3.48 25.90 36.86
N MET A 443 -2.68 26.89 36.41
CA MET A 443 -1.42 26.68 35.68
C MET A 443 -0.39 25.93 36.53
N GLU A 444 -0.23 26.31 37.79
CA GLU A 444 0.65 25.65 38.77
C GLU A 444 0.20 24.20 39.02
N TRP A 445 -1.08 24.00 39.34
CA TRP A 445 -1.67 22.67 39.54
C TRP A 445 -1.49 21.76 38.33
N LEU A 446 -1.68 22.26 37.11
CA LEU A 446 -1.45 21.51 35.87
C LEU A 446 0.03 21.22 35.60
N ASN A 447 0.95 22.15 35.92
CA ASN A 447 2.39 21.86 35.86
C ASN A 447 2.76 20.73 36.84
N ASP A 448 2.16 20.72 38.04
CA ASP A 448 2.43 19.72 39.06
C ASP A 448 1.86 18.35 38.72
N LEU A 449 0.63 18.27 38.20
CA LEU A 449 0.07 17.02 37.69
C LEU A 449 0.88 16.47 36.50
N ARG A 450 1.41 17.33 35.65
CA ARG A 450 2.31 16.95 34.54
C ARG A 450 3.65 16.37 35.04
N LYS A 451 4.16 16.80 36.20
CA LYS A 451 5.32 16.15 36.87
C LYS A 451 4.91 14.80 37.49
N ARG A 452 3.87 14.82 38.35
CA ARG A 452 3.41 13.67 39.15
C ARG A 452 2.95 12.49 38.29
N HIS A 453 2.39 12.76 37.11
CA HIS A 453 1.84 11.74 36.21
C HIS A 453 2.63 11.56 34.91
N ALA A 454 3.93 11.87 34.92
CA ALA A 454 4.81 11.66 33.77
C ALA A 454 4.76 10.20 33.28
N LYS A 455 4.93 9.21 34.17
CA LYS A 455 4.89 7.77 33.84
C LYS A 455 3.61 7.36 33.09
N GLN A 456 2.43 7.86 33.50
CA GLN A 456 1.15 7.56 32.83
C GLN A 456 1.03 8.23 31.46
N TYR A 457 1.58 9.44 31.29
CA TYR A 457 1.65 10.10 29.97
C TYR A 457 2.60 9.34 29.04
N ASP A 458 3.76 8.93 29.55
CA ASP A 458 4.80 8.24 28.80
C ASP A 458 4.32 6.87 28.29
N LYS A 459 3.64 6.08 29.13
CA LYS A 459 2.98 4.84 28.70
C LYS A 459 1.97 5.11 27.58
N MET A 460 1.11 6.12 27.71
CA MET A 460 0.10 6.44 26.69
C MET A 460 0.70 6.92 25.35
N GLN A 461 1.89 7.51 25.36
CA GLN A 461 2.63 7.86 24.13
C GLN A 461 3.31 6.64 23.50
N LEU A 462 3.72 5.66 24.31
CA LEU A 462 4.21 4.36 23.88
C LEU A 462 3.07 3.51 23.27
N ASP A 463 1.93 3.36 23.98
CA ASP A 463 0.67 2.75 23.49
C ASP A 463 0.33 3.28 22.08
N ARG A 464 0.46 4.61 21.87
CA ARG A 464 0.19 5.27 20.59
C ARG A 464 1.21 4.92 19.51
N ARG A 465 2.52 4.95 19.81
CA ARG A 465 3.57 4.63 18.83
C ARG A 465 3.47 3.17 18.38
N GLU A 466 3.22 2.26 19.31
CA GLU A 466 3.00 0.84 19.01
C GLU A 466 1.78 0.63 18.11
N ALA A 467 0.67 1.35 18.37
CA ALA A 467 -0.51 1.31 17.51
C ALA A 467 -0.25 1.85 16.09
N GLN A 468 0.66 2.84 15.92
CA GLN A 468 1.09 3.33 14.61
C GLN A 468 1.97 2.30 13.89
N LEU A 469 3.02 1.79 14.54
CA LEU A 469 3.91 0.74 14.01
C LEU A 469 3.13 -0.54 13.64
N TYR A 470 2.10 -0.90 14.40
CA TYR A 470 1.22 -2.02 14.07
C TYR A 470 0.38 -1.77 12.81
N GLN A 471 -0.11 -0.54 12.61
CA GLN A 471 -0.83 -0.17 11.39
C GLN A 471 0.09 -0.17 10.16
N GLU A 472 1.32 0.36 10.29
CA GLU A 472 2.35 0.35 9.25
C GLU A 472 2.73 -1.08 8.84
N ARG A 473 3.05 -1.95 9.81
CA ARG A 473 3.31 -3.39 9.59
C ARG A 473 2.14 -4.09 8.88
N LYS A 474 0.91 -3.79 9.29
CA LYS A 474 -0.30 -4.38 8.68
C LYS A 474 -0.53 -3.88 7.25
N ALA A 475 -0.27 -2.61 6.98
CA ALA A 475 -0.36 -2.04 5.63
C ALA A 475 0.67 -2.67 4.69
N GLY A 476 1.95 -2.70 5.08
CA GLY A 476 3.02 -3.30 4.29
C GLY A 476 2.81 -4.80 4.02
N TYR A 477 2.28 -5.55 5.00
CA TYR A 477 1.90 -6.95 4.77
C TYR A 477 0.77 -7.08 3.74
N GLN A 478 -0.28 -6.24 3.83
CA GLN A 478 -1.38 -6.24 2.85
C GLN A 478 -0.93 -5.81 1.44
N GLU A 479 0.07 -4.94 1.34
CA GLU A 479 0.67 -4.51 0.08
C GLU A 479 1.54 -5.62 -0.53
N SER A 480 2.39 -6.27 0.27
CA SER A 480 3.20 -7.42 -0.15
C SER A 480 2.33 -8.57 -0.68
N VAL A 481 1.25 -8.92 0.04
CA VAL A 481 0.32 -9.99 -0.38
C VAL A 481 -0.39 -9.64 -1.70
N LYS A 482 -0.75 -8.37 -1.92
CA LYS A 482 -1.28 -7.93 -3.22
C LYS A 482 -0.25 -8.06 -4.33
N SER A 483 0.97 -7.55 -4.10
CA SER A 483 2.07 -7.61 -5.07
C SER A 483 2.41 -9.05 -5.50
N ASP A 484 2.41 -10.00 -4.56
CA ASP A 484 2.59 -11.43 -4.86
C ASP A 484 1.43 -12.03 -5.67
N VAL A 485 0.18 -11.59 -5.43
CA VAL A 485 -1.00 -12.01 -6.21
C VAL A 485 -0.96 -11.40 -7.62
N ASP A 486 -0.70 -10.11 -7.74
CA ASP A 486 -0.64 -9.39 -9.01
C ASP A 486 0.52 -9.91 -9.89
N ARG A 487 1.68 -10.23 -9.28
CA ARG A 487 2.78 -10.90 -9.98
C ARG A 487 2.35 -12.25 -10.56
N LYS A 488 1.71 -13.12 -9.75
CA LYS A 488 1.20 -14.43 -10.21
C LYS A 488 0.15 -14.29 -11.31
N ILE A 489 -0.72 -13.29 -11.22
CA ILE A 489 -1.73 -13.00 -12.26
C ILE A 489 -1.06 -12.56 -13.57
N ARG A 490 0.02 -11.76 -13.51
CA ARG A 490 0.80 -11.36 -14.69
C ARG A 490 1.53 -12.56 -15.29
N GLU A 491 2.29 -13.31 -14.48
CA GLU A 491 3.02 -14.51 -14.91
C GLU A 491 2.08 -15.53 -15.60
N LYS A 492 0.89 -15.75 -15.04
CA LYS A 492 -0.13 -16.64 -15.65
C LYS A 492 -0.64 -16.12 -17.00
N LYS A 493 -0.84 -14.81 -17.15
CA LYS A 493 -1.27 -14.21 -18.43
C LYS A 493 -0.18 -14.27 -19.50
N GLU A 494 1.07 -14.01 -19.13
CA GLU A 494 2.23 -14.09 -20.04
C GLU A 494 2.44 -15.54 -20.53
N GLU A 495 2.25 -16.53 -19.66
CA GLU A 495 2.26 -17.96 -20.01
C GLU A 495 1.06 -18.36 -20.90
N GLU A 496 -0.16 -17.93 -20.57
CA GLU A 496 -1.36 -18.15 -21.39
C GLU A 496 -1.21 -17.54 -22.80
N GLU A 497 -0.64 -16.33 -22.91
CA GLU A 497 -0.37 -15.67 -24.18
C GLU A 497 0.73 -16.39 -24.97
N ARG A 498 1.80 -16.89 -24.33
CA ARG A 498 2.82 -17.70 -25.01
C ARG A 498 2.24 -19.00 -25.55
N ILE A 499 1.46 -19.73 -24.74
CA ILE A 499 0.79 -20.96 -25.15
C ILE A 499 -0.19 -20.69 -26.31
N ALA A 500 -0.91 -19.57 -26.29
CA ALA A 500 -1.81 -19.18 -27.38
C ALA A 500 -1.06 -18.91 -28.69
N LYS A 501 0.06 -18.15 -28.63
CA LYS A 501 0.92 -17.88 -29.80
C LYS A 501 1.55 -19.16 -30.36
N GLU A 502 2.09 -20.01 -29.50
CA GLU A 502 2.65 -21.30 -29.90
C GLU A 502 1.62 -22.22 -30.57
N LYS A 503 0.36 -22.22 -30.11
CA LYS A 503 -0.73 -22.98 -30.74
C LYS A 503 -1.08 -22.40 -32.11
N ALA A 504 -1.30 -21.08 -32.21
CA ALA A 504 -1.62 -20.42 -33.47
C ALA A 504 -0.52 -20.60 -34.54
N GLU A 505 0.76 -20.59 -34.14
CA GLU A 505 1.87 -20.88 -35.05
C GLU A 505 1.88 -22.34 -35.51
N LYS A 506 1.71 -23.30 -34.58
CA LYS A 506 1.63 -24.74 -34.91
C LYS A 506 0.43 -25.06 -35.81
N GLU A 507 -0.71 -24.41 -35.58
CA GLU A 507 -1.92 -24.52 -36.42
C GLU A 507 -1.71 -23.91 -37.81
N ARG A 508 -1.08 -22.72 -37.92
CA ARG A 508 -0.69 -22.14 -39.23
C ARG A 508 0.23 -23.08 -39.99
N LEU A 509 1.29 -23.59 -39.36
CA LEU A 509 2.25 -24.49 -39.99
C LEU A 509 1.59 -25.80 -40.45
N ALA A 510 0.72 -26.39 -39.64
CA ALA A 510 -0.04 -27.58 -40.02
C ALA A 510 -0.99 -27.33 -41.22
N ALA A 511 -1.67 -26.18 -41.26
CA ALA A 511 -2.52 -25.80 -42.38
C ALA A 511 -1.72 -25.58 -43.67
N LEU A 512 -0.54 -24.93 -43.59
CA LEU A 512 0.38 -24.78 -44.72
C LEU A 512 0.91 -26.13 -45.23
N GLU A 513 1.21 -27.06 -44.33
CA GLU A 513 1.60 -28.43 -44.70
C GLU A 513 0.48 -29.22 -45.39
N GLN A 514 -0.77 -29.09 -44.92
CA GLN A 514 -1.94 -29.73 -45.54
C GLN A 514 -2.17 -29.16 -46.95
N ARG A 515 -2.26 -27.84 -47.06
CA ARG A 515 -2.35 -27.10 -48.33
C ARG A 515 -1.26 -27.51 -49.31
N ARG A 516 -0.01 -27.70 -48.87
CA ARG A 516 1.10 -28.14 -49.75
C ARG A 516 0.94 -29.57 -50.27
N LYS A 517 0.36 -30.48 -49.48
CA LYS A 517 0.05 -31.86 -49.91
C LYS A 517 -1.07 -31.85 -50.96
N GLU A 518 -2.16 -31.14 -50.68
CA GLU A 518 -3.28 -30.93 -51.63
C GLU A 518 -2.81 -30.29 -52.93
N LEU A 519 -1.98 -29.23 -52.86
CA LEU A 519 -1.40 -28.60 -54.04
C LEU A 519 -0.51 -29.58 -54.81
N LEU A 520 0.35 -30.36 -54.15
CA LEU A 520 1.22 -31.34 -54.81
C LEU A 520 0.42 -32.41 -55.57
N GLU A 521 -0.67 -32.90 -54.96
CA GLU A 521 -1.59 -33.89 -55.55
C GLU A 521 -2.42 -33.32 -56.71
N SER A 522 -2.74 -32.01 -56.68
CA SER A 522 -3.49 -31.32 -57.75
C SER A 522 -2.70 -31.04 -59.03
N LEU A 523 -1.37 -31.18 -59.02
CA LEU A 523 -0.52 -30.76 -60.14
C LEU A 523 -0.59 -31.72 -61.35
N PRO A 524 -0.85 -31.22 -62.57
CA PRO A 524 -1.01 -32.07 -63.75
C PRO A 524 0.27 -32.84 -64.12
N GLU A 525 0.10 -34.06 -64.63
CA GLU A 525 1.22 -34.95 -65.03
C GLU A 525 2.13 -34.28 -66.08
N GLU A 526 3.45 -34.51 -66.00
CA GLU A 526 4.40 -33.87 -66.90
C GLU A 526 4.25 -34.38 -68.36
N PRO A 527 3.99 -33.50 -69.34
CA PRO A 527 3.80 -33.92 -70.72
C PRO A 527 5.09 -34.49 -71.32
N LYS A 528 4.94 -35.69 -71.91
CA LYS A 528 6.04 -36.53 -72.41
C LYS A 528 6.98 -35.77 -73.36
N ALA A 529 8.28 -36.05 -73.24
CA ALA A 529 9.32 -35.44 -74.05
C ALA A 529 9.07 -35.69 -75.56
N GLY A 530 8.75 -34.63 -76.30
CA GLY A 530 8.46 -34.67 -77.73
C GLY A 530 7.15 -33.96 -78.12
N ASN A 531 6.22 -33.77 -77.17
CA ASN A 531 4.97 -33.06 -77.44
C ASN A 531 5.24 -31.60 -77.89
N LYS A 532 4.66 -31.19 -79.02
CA LYS A 532 4.83 -29.84 -79.61
C LYS A 532 4.26 -28.72 -78.72
N ASP A 533 3.42 -29.10 -77.78
CA ASP A 533 2.63 -28.23 -76.91
C ASP A 533 3.05 -28.32 -75.44
N ALA A 534 4.18 -29.01 -75.18
CA ALA A 534 4.89 -28.93 -73.91
C ALA A 534 5.83 -27.72 -73.88
N MET A 535 5.61 -26.81 -72.92
CA MET A 535 6.56 -25.78 -72.53
C MET A 535 7.48 -26.32 -71.42
N THR A 536 8.75 -25.92 -71.42
CA THR A 536 9.71 -26.30 -70.37
C THR A 536 10.02 -25.09 -69.49
N LEU A 537 9.54 -25.10 -68.24
CA LEU A 537 9.84 -24.04 -67.29
C LEU A 537 11.05 -24.44 -66.43
N SER A 538 11.97 -23.51 -66.23
CA SER A 538 13.09 -23.65 -65.29
C SER A 538 13.02 -22.53 -64.26
N ILE A 539 13.01 -22.89 -62.99
CA ILE A 539 12.88 -21.96 -61.88
C ILE A 539 14.20 -21.89 -61.12
N ARG A 540 14.66 -20.68 -60.77
CA ARG A 540 15.86 -20.42 -59.98
C ARG A 540 15.50 -19.57 -58.76
N LEU A 541 15.74 -20.10 -57.57
CA LEU A 541 15.51 -19.41 -56.30
C LEU A 541 16.74 -18.57 -55.92
N ALA A 542 16.55 -17.62 -54.99
CA ALA A 542 17.65 -16.87 -54.39
C ALA A 542 18.67 -17.80 -53.70
N ASP A 543 18.20 -18.87 -53.07
CA ASP A 543 18.98 -19.94 -52.40
C ASP A 543 19.95 -20.70 -53.31
N GLY A 544 19.93 -20.47 -54.62
CA GLY A 544 20.60 -21.32 -55.61
C GLY A 544 19.90 -22.65 -55.89
N ARG A 545 18.86 -23.02 -55.12
CA ARG A 545 17.92 -24.10 -55.46
C ARG A 545 17.30 -23.82 -56.83
N SER A 546 17.11 -24.86 -57.64
CA SER A 546 16.48 -24.72 -58.97
C SER A 546 15.64 -25.94 -59.35
N GLY A 547 14.52 -25.68 -60.02
CA GLY A 547 13.61 -26.69 -60.56
C GLY A 547 13.52 -26.65 -62.08
N LYS A 548 13.06 -27.74 -62.68
CA LYS A 548 12.72 -27.81 -64.10
C LYS A 548 11.61 -28.82 -64.34
N ARG A 549 10.44 -28.33 -64.76
CA ARG A 549 9.21 -29.11 -65.01
C ARG A 549 8.64 -28.77 -66.38
N ARG A 550 7.97 -29.74 -67.01
CA ARG A 550 7.20 -29.51 -68.24
C ARG A 550 5.74 -29.22 -67.90
N PHE A 551 5.13 -28.32 -68.66
CA PHE A 551 3.70 -27.96 -68.58
C PHE A 551 3.12 -27.90 -69.99
N ALA A 552 1.79 -27.98 -70.14
CA ALA A 552 1.15 -27.70 -71.42
C ALA A 552 1.11 -26.18 -71.66
N LYS A 553 1.07 -25.74 -72.92
CA LYS A 553 0.88 -24.30 -73.25
C LYS A 553 -0.43 -23.73 -72.69
N GLU A 554 -1.47 -24.55 -72.66
CA GLU A 554 -2.81 -24.25 -72.16
C GLU A 554 -2.90 -24.26 -70.62
N THR A 555 -1.82 -24.66 -69.92
CA THR A 555 -1.79 -24.59 -68.46
C THR A 555 -1.80 -23.13 -67.99
N GLU A 556 -2.69 -22.80 -67.06
CA GLU A 556 -2.71 -21.52 -66.36
C GLU A 556 -1.38 -21.21 -65.66
N LEU A 557 -1.05 -19.92 -65.55
CA LEU A 557 0.10 -19.49 -64.76
C LEU A 557 -0.10 -19.76 -63.25
N SER A 558 -1.35 -19.80 -62.76
CA SER A 558 -1.73 -20.16 -61.38
C SER A 558 -1.14 -21.52 -60.94
N ILE A 559 -1.15 -22.52 -61.83
CA ILE A 559 -0.64 -23.87 -61.60
C ILE A 559 0.90 -23.88 -61.46
N VAL A 560 1.58 -22.92 -62.11
CA VAL A 560 3.04 -22.75 -61.95
C VAL A 560 3.37 -22.20 -60.56
N PHE A 561 2.62 -21.23 -60.05
CA PHE A 561 2.78 -20.74 -58.67
C PHE A 561 2.49 -21.86 -57.64
N ASN A 562 1.44 -22.66 -57.85
CA ASN A 562 1.14 -23.84 -57.02
C ASN A 562 2.30 -24.86 -57.03
N TRP A 563 2.96 -25.06 -58.18
CA TRP A 563 4.16 -25.90 -58.28
C TRP A 563 5.34 -25.34 -57.47
N VAL A 564 5.50 -24.02 -57.38
CA VAL A 564 6.55 -23.41 -56.52
C VAL A 564 6.27 -23.67 -55.04
N ASP A 565 5.05 -23.41 -54.56
CA ASP A 565 4.67 -23.58 -53.15
C ASP A 565 4.85 -25.04 -52.69
N ALA A 566 4.28 -25.98 -53.46
CA ALA A 566 4.37 -27.41 -53.19
C ALA A 566 5.81 -27.97 -53.25
N SER A 567 6.66 -27.49 -54.17
CA SER A 567 8.00 -28.07 -54.39
C SER A 567 9.12 -27.40 -53.60
N PHE A 568 8.99 -26.11 -53.29
CA PHE A 568 10.08 -25.32 -52.69
C PHE A 568 9.75 -24.74 -51.30
N GLN A 569 8.51 -24.92 -50.83
CA GLN A 569 8.02 -24.47 -49.53
C GLN A 569 7.90 -22.93 -49.40
N MET A 570 7.63 -22.23 -50.51
CA MET A 570 7.43 -20.78 -50.55
C MET A 570 5.94 -20.45 -50.73
N GLU A 571 5.32 -19.75 -49.78
CA GLU A 571 3.88 -19.40 -49.85
C GLU A 571 3.57 -18.65 -51.15
N ARG A 572 2.69 -19.18 -52.01
CA ARG A 572 2.48 -18.60 -53.37
C ARG A 572 2.09 -17.12 -53.37
N GLU A 573 1.45 -16.65 -52.31
CA GLU A 573 1.04 -15.25 -52.12
C GLU A 573 2.24 -14.29 -51.93
N THR A 574 3.37 -14.76 -51.39
CA THR A 574 4.61 -13.96 -51.27
C THR A 574 5.58 -14.19 -52.44
N VAL A 575 5.28 -15.12 -53.36
CA VAL A 575 6.14 -15.43 -54.50
C VAL A 575 5.91 -14.46 -55.65
N VAL A 576 7.01 -13.90 -56.17
CA VAL A 576 7.05 -13.14 -57.42
C VAL A 576 7.89 -13.90 -58.45
N LEU A 577 7.33 -14.12 -59.64
CA LEU A 577 8.00 -14.81 -60.74
C LEU A 577 8.46 -13.80 -61.79
N THR A 578 9.75 -13.44 -61.74
CA THR A 578 10.38 -12.57 -62.73
C THR A 578 11.04 -13.41 -63.82
N THR A 579 10.76 -13.15 -65.09
CA THR A 579 11.45 -13.80 -66.20
C THR A 579 12.96 -13.53 -66.13
N MET A 580 13.81 -14.50 -66.50
CA MET A 580 15.27 -14.37 -66.45
C MET A 580 15.85 -13.23 -67.31
N ASN A 581 15.04 -12.66 -68.20
CA ASN A 581 15.38 -11.48 -69.02
C ASN A 581 14.97 -10.14 -68.37
N GLY A 582 14.29 -10.15 -67.22
CA GLY A 582 13.78 -8.96 -66.52
C GLY A 582 12.66 -8.20 -67.23
N LYS A 583 12.05 -8.78 -68.28
CA LYS A 583 11.07 -8.09 -69.16
C LYS A 583 9.61 -8.24 -68.73
N GLN A 584 9.32 -9.30 -68.00
CA GLN A 584 8.00 -9.62 -67.47
C GLN A 584 8.17 -10.13 -66.04
N THR A 585 7.29 -9.66 -65.17
CA THR A 585 7.16 -10.05 -63.77
C THR A 585 5.69 -10.40 -63.56
N PHE A 586 5.45 -11.46 -62.79
CA PHE A 586 4.11 -11.95 -62.47
C PHE A 586 4.00 -12.10 -60.96
N ASN A 587 2.93 -11.55 -60.37
CA ASN A 587 2.54 -11.79 -58.99
C ASN A 587 1.36 -12.77 -58.94
N TRP A 588 1.11 -13.37 -57.78
CA TRP A 588 -0.04 -14.27 -57.60
C TRP A 588 -1.39 -13.58 -57.85
N GLU A 589 -1.57 -12.35 -57.34
CA GLU A 589 -2.82 -11.59 -57.49
C GLU A 589 -3.18 -11.34 -58.97
N ASP A 590 -2.17 -11.03 -59.81
CA ASP A 590 -2.31 -10.82 -61.26
C ASP A 590 -2.68 -12.10 -62.05
N THR A 591 -2.62 -13.28 -61.42
CA THR A 591 -2.99 -14.57 -62.06
C THR A 591 -4.44 -14.99 -61.87
N THR A 592 -5.26 -14.14 -61.27
CA THR A 592 -6.72 -14.34 -61.18
C THR A 592 -7.44 -14.28 -62.55
N ASP A 593 -6.84 -13.65 -63.57
CA ASP A 593 -7.38 -13.48 -64.92
C ASP A 593 -7.26 -14.74 -65.85
N GLU A 594 -7.19 -15.96 -65.32
CA GLU A 594 -7.08 -17.25 -66.07
C GLU A 594 -5.93 -17.33 -67.11
N LYS A 595 -4.93 -16.43 -67.05
CA LYS A 595 -3.87 -16.27 -68.08
C LYS A 595 -3.07 -17.56 -68.28
N THR A 596 -3.12 -18.13 -69.49
CA THR A 596 -2.34 -19.33 -69.84
C THR A 596 -0.88 -19.00 -70.11
N LEU A 597 -0.01 -20.03 -70.07
CA LEU A 597 1.39 -19.91 -70.46
C LEU A 597 1.57 -19.50 -71.94
N ALA A 598 0.58 -19.74 -72.81
CA ALA A 598 0.58 -19.24 -74.18
C ALA A 598 0.33 -17.72 -74.24
N ASP A 599 -0.70 -17.25 -73.54
CA ASP A 599 -1.14 -15.84 -73.59
C ASP A 599 -0.15 -14.88 -72.93
N ALA A 600 0.60 -15.38 -71.93
CA ALA A 600 1.75 -14.68 -71.35
C ALA A 600 2.92 -14.45 -72.35
N GLY A 601 2.83 -14.92 -73.60
CA GLY A 601 3.82 -14.70 -74.67
C GLY A 601 5.11 -15.50 -74.48
N LEU A 602 5.07 -16.57 -73.69
CA LEU A 602 6.26 -17.30 -73.24
C LEU A 602 6.78 -18.28 -74.30
N GLY A 603 8.10 -18.31 -74.47
CA GLY A 603 8.77 -19.21 -75.41
C GLY A 603 8.73 -20.69 -74.98
N ARG A 604 9.08 -21.62 -75.89
CA ARG A 604 9.07 -23.07 -75.62
C ARG A 604 9.91 -23.49 -74.39
N MET A 605 10.90 -22.68 -74.02
CA MET A 605 11.63 -22.82 -72.77
C MET A 605 11.79 -21.43 -72.13
N VAL A 606 11.36 -21.28 -70.88
CA VAL A 606 11.49 -20.03 -70.12
C VAL A 606 12.15 -20.29 -68.77
N GLY A 607 13.07 -19.39 -68.41
CA GLY A 607 13.64 -19.30 -67.08
C GLY A 607 12.90 -18.26 -66.25
N PHE A 608 12.48 -18.62 -65.04
CA PHE A 608 12.02 -17.70 -64.01
C PHE A 608 13.06 -17.60 -62.88
N ARG A 609 13.25 -16.39 -62.37
CA ARG A 609 13.84 -16.11 -61.06
C ARG A 609 12.69 -15.94 -60.07
N VAL A 610 12.77 -16.63 -58.94
CA VAL A 610 11.87 -16.43 -57.79
C VAL A 610 12.44 -15.36 -56.89
N SER A 611 11.59 -14.44 -56.47
CA SER A 611 11.86 -13.48 -55.40
C SER A 611 10.67 -13.45 -54.43
N GLU A 612 10.94 -13.27 -53.14
CA GLU A 612 9.89 -13.04 -52.15
C GLU A 612 9.50 -11.56 -52.17
N ASN A 613 8.23 -11.26 -52.39
CA ASN A 613 7.65 -9.98 -51.98
C ASN A 613 7.43 -10.04 -50.46
N LYS A 614 8.13 -9.18 -49.72
CA LYS A 614 7.92 -9.01 -48.29
C LYS A 614 6.84 -7.93 -48.08
N PRO A 615 5.65 -8.27 -47.57
CA PRO A 615 4.51 -7.34 -47.47
C PRO A 615 4.66 -6.25 -46.37
N GLY A 616 5.88 -5.79 -46.11
CA GLY A 616 6.20 -4.75 -45.13
C GLY A 616 7.29 -3.75 -45.57
N ASP A 617 8.08 -4.04 -46.61
CA ASP A 617 9.17 -3.13 -47.01
C ASP A 617 8.66 -1.89 -47.77
N GLU A 618 7.55 -2.00 -48.53
CA GLU A 618 7.02 -0.96 -49.43
C GLU A 618 6.32 0.24 -48.74
N LYS A 619 6.24 0.28 -47.40
CA LYS A 619 5.57 1.37 -46.64
C LYS A 619 6.42 2.06 -45.58
N SER A 620 7.74 1.91 -45.64
CA SER A 620 8.67 2.53 -44.67
C SER A 620 9.26 3.88 -45.11
N GLY A 621 8.89 4.39 -46.29
CA GLY A 621 9.54 5.53 -46.96
C GLY A 621 9.31 6.92 -46.34
N ASP A 622 8.07 7.42 -46.36
CA ASP A 622 7.83 8.89 -46.32
C ASP A 622 7.05 9.42 -45.08
N GLU A 623 6.42 8.58 -44.25
CA GLU A 623 5.48 9.05 -43.20
C GLU A 623 6.12 9.29 -41.81
N LYS A 624 7.46 9.28 -41.68
CA LYS A 624 8.14 9.23 -40.36
C LYS A 624 8.80 10.52 -39.83
N GLU A 625 8.69 11.66 -40.52
CA GLU A 625 9.33 12.90 -40.07
C GLU A 625 8.39 13.85 -39.28
N GLU A 626 7.07 13.65 -39.30
CA GLU A 626 6.12 14.65 -38.77
C GLU A 626 5.72 14.44 -37.29
N THR A 627 5.61 13.20 -36.79
CA THR A 627 5.11 12.91 -35.43
C THR A 627 6.12 13.14 -34.29
N ALA A 628 7.34 13.61 -34.58
CA ALA A 628 8.41 13.79 -33.59
C ALA A 628 8.41 15.18 -32.90
N LYS A 629 7.29 15.91 -32.95
CA LYS A 629 7.18 17.32 -32.49
C LYS A 629 6.04 17.61 -31.50
N GLU A 630 5.26 16.62 -31.09
CA GLU A 630 4.04 16.83 -30.29
C GLU A 630 4.15 16.32 -28.82
N GLU A 631 5.33 15.80 -28.42
CA GLU A 631 5.64 15.40 -27.03
C GLU A 631 6.91 16.11 -26.49
N ALA A 632 6.98 17.44 -26.62
CA ALA A 632 8.10 18.27 -26.16
C ALA A 632 7.64 19.61 -25.55
#